data_AF-A0A971BV26-F1
#
_entry.id   AF-A0A971BV26-F1
#
_cell.length_a   1.000
_cell.length_b   1.000
_cell.length_c   1.000
_cell.angle_alpha   90.00
_cell.angle_beta   90.00
_cell.angle_gamma   90.00
#
_symmetry.space_group_name_H-M   'P 1'
#
loop_
_entity.id
_entity.type
_entity.pdbx_description
1 polymer ?
#
loop_
_entity_poly.entity_id
_entity_poly.type
_entity_poly.pdbx_seq_one_letter_code
_entity_poly.pdbx_strand_id
1 'polypeptide(L)'
;MSALSESRIDRRQLRALLLAAWKTDLRGSGNPVAPSGDGSRKIPPVLAVMALKLFIGLGLGAMVFIVREPFTAAFLVFSTMTVFLAITVLLEFSNLILRPDEHLIIAALPVGSKTFFAAKMIHLLAYVNVLGSLICLPPAITSAVANRNPLLLPGFLIAGVLAATAMGLSFVLLYALLLRIVDREAMQRVLGYANLALTLVVYLGYFVAPMMLGGYPLSAIPRLSPGWIYLAPPAWFAAVVKLLAGEAAPVDIGASLFALVLIAVVFRAAMSKLSLEYAETLSDTIGRDEPLRKRGVGGRDSRLLSLVAASEDRAVWMLIRKQFKYDNRFKTSILSILPLTAIYVFLAV
;
A
#
# COMPACT_ATOMS: atom_id res chain seq x y z
N MET A 1 -26.00 35.32 -7.90
CA MET A 1 -26.52 33.99 -7.52
C MET A 1 -25.57 32.84 -7.92
N SER A 2 -24.24 33.04 -7.90
CA SER A 2 -23.27 32.10 -8.49
C SER A 2 -22.26 31.47 -7.51
N ALA A 3 -22.36 31.74 -6.20
CA ALA A 3 -21.40 31.23 -5.20
C ALA A 3 -21.92 30.02 -4.38
N LEU A 4 -23.17 29.59 -4.58
CA LEU A 4 -23.79 28.51 -3.79
C LEU A 4 -23.76 27.12 -4.45
N SER A 5 -23.22 26.98 -5.68
CA SER A 5 -23.10 25.67 -6.33
C SER A 5 -21.77 24.96 -6.09
N GLU A 6 -20.74 25.65 -5.57
CA GLU A 6 -19.41 25.06 -5.28
C GLU A 6 -19.39 24.06 -4.10
N SER A 7 -20.52 23.89 -3.42
CA SER A 7 -20.63 23.02 -2.24
C SER A 7 -21.10 21.59 -2.55
N ARG A 8 -21.58 21.27 -3.75
CA ARG A 8 -22.14 19.94 -4.04
C ARG A 8 -21.22 19.14 -4.95
N ILE A 9 -20.78 17.98 -4.46
CA ILE A 9 -20.08 16.96 -5.25
C ILE A 9 -20.96 16.62 -6.46
N ASP A 10 -20.53 16.98 -7.67
CA ASP A 10 -21.27 16.66 -8.88
C ASP A 10 -21.15 15.15 -9.15
N ARG A 11 -22.26 14.43 -8.95
CA ARG A 11 -22.34 12.97 -9.10
C ARG A 11 -22.03 12.53 -10.54
N ARG A 12 -22.27 13.37 -11.55
CA ARG A 12 -22.00 13.03 -12.96
C ARG A 12 -20.50 13.08 -13.25
N GLN A 13 -19.82 14.13 -12.79
CA GLN A 13 -18.36 14.25 -12.89
C GLN A 13 -17.65 13.16 -12.08
N LEU A 14 -18.12 12.86 -10.87
CA LEU A 14 -17.58 11.79 -10.03
C LEU A 14 -17.65 10.42 -10.73
N ARG A 15 -18.80 10.07 -11.33
CA ARG A 15 -18.96 8.81 -12.07
C ARG A 15 -18.07 8.73 -13.29
N ALA A 16 -17.95 9.82 -14.05
CA ALA A 16 -17.08 9.87 -15.22
C ALA A 16 -15.60 9.65 -14.85
N LEU A 17 -15.14 10.27 -13.76
CA LEU A 17 -13.78 10.08 -13.25
C LEU A 17 -13.52 8.66 -12.74
N LEU A 18 -14.47 8.07 -12.00
CA LEU A 18 -14.35 6.69 -11.51
C LEU A 18 -14.31 5.68 -12.66
N LEU A 19 -15.17 5.85 -13.66
CA LEU A 19 -15.19 5.01 -14.85
C LEU A 19 -13.90 5.16 -15.68
N ALA A 20 -13.37 6.38 -15.78
CA ALA A 20 -12.10 6.63 -16.45
C ALA A 20 -10.94 5.97 -15.70
N ALA A 21 -10.88 6.07 -14.37
CA ALA A 21 -9.85 5.44 -13.54
C ALA A 21 -9.88 3.91 -13.70
N TRP A 22 -11.04 3.28 -13.53
CA TRP A 22 -11.20 1.83 -13.73
C TRP A 22 -10.84 1.39 -15.15
N LYS A 23 -11.25 2.16 -16.16
CA LYS A 23 -10.92 1.83 -17.56
C LYS A 23 -9.44 1.98 -17.85
N THR A 24 -8.74 2.91 -17.19
CA THR A 24 -7.30 3.09 -17.32
C THR A 24 -6.54 1.96 -16.64
N ASP A 25 -6.98 1.56 -15.46
CA ASP A 25 -6.41 0.41 -14.73
C ASP A 25 -6.59 -0.90 -15.52
N LEU A 26 -7.77 -1.11 -16.11
CA LEU A 26 -8.05 -2.28 -16.94
C LEU A 26 -7.33 -2.25 -18.30
N ARG A 27 -7.07 -1.05 -18.85
CA ARG A 27 -6.25 -0.88 -20.06
C ARG A 27 -4.80 -0.73 -19.65
N GLY A 28 -4.21 -1.84 -19.21
CA GLY A 28 -2.85 -1.93 -18.70
C GLY A 28 -1.89 -0.90 -19.29
N SER A 29 -1.35 -0.02 -18.44
CA SER A 29 -0.23 0.83 -18.83
C SER A 29 0.87 -0.11 -19.34
N GLY A 30 1.17 -0.04 -20.63
CA GLY A 30 2.14 -0.90 -21.28
C GLY A 30 3.44 -0.92 -20.47
N ASN A 31 3.83 -2.12 -20.04
CA ASN A 31 5.12 -2.33 -19.41
C ASN A 31 6.19 -1.98 -20.48
N PRO A 32 7.09 -1.01 -20.26
CA PRO A 32 8.12 -0.65 -21.25
C PRO A 32 9.14 -1.78 -21.54
N VAL A 33 9.04 -2.89 -20.80
CA VAL A 33 9.99 -4.01 -20.80
C VAL A 33 9.42 -5.26 -21.50
N ALA A 34 8.23 -5.18 -22.12
CA ALA A 34 7.73 -6.29 -22.91
C ALA A 34 8.40 -6.29 -24.31
N PRO A 35 9.09 -7.37 -24.73
CA PRO A 35 9.57 -7.48 -26.10
C PRO A 35 8.38 -7.33 -27.04
N SER A 36 8.56 -6.53 -28.08
CA SER A 36 7.61 -6.37 -29.18
C SER A 36 7.48 -7.70 -29.92
N GLY A 37 6.62 -8.57 -29.39
CA GLY A 37 6.29 -9.88 -29.93
C GLY A 37 4.77 -9.99 -30.11
N ASP A 38 4.40 -10.38 -31.31
CA ASP A 38 3.06 -10.42 -31.89
C ASP A 38 2.07 -11.36 -31.16
N GLY A 39 0.77 -11.07 -31.28
CA GLY A 39 -0.31 -12.07 -31.21
C GLY A 39 -0.84 -12.63 -29.88
N SER A 40 -0.15 -12.53 -28.73
CA SER A 40 -0.72 -13.09 -27.47
C SER A 40 -1.65 -12.10 -26.76
N ARG A 41 -2.85 -12.56 -26.33
CA ARG A 41 -3.77 -11.78 -25.48
C ARG A 41 -3.02 -11.29 -24.24
N LYS A 42 -2.61 -10.02 -24.24
CA LYS A 42 -1.90 -9.40 -23.13
C LYS A 42 -2.85 -9.34 -21.93
N ILE A 43 -2.61 -10.17 -20.93
CA ILE A 43 -3.37 -10.14 -19.67
C ILE A 43 -3.16 -8.75 -19.07
N PRO A 44 -4.22 -8.00 -18.76
CA PRO A 44 -4.08 -6.69 -18.13
C PRO A 44 -3.34 -6.85 -16.78
N PRO A 45 -2.37 -5.98 -16.46
CA PRO A 45 -1.55 -6.07 -15.24
C PRO A 45 -2.38 -6.19 -13.97
N VAL A 46 -3.55 -5.54 -13.92
CA VAL A 46 -4.46 -5.59 -12.77
C VAL A 46 -5.00 -7.00 -12.54
N LEU A 47 -5.32 -7.77 -13.59
CA LEU A 47 -5.74 -9.16 -13.43
C LEU A 47 -4.61 -10.04 -12.87
N ALA A 48 -3.36 -9.78 -13.25
CA ALA A 48 -2.22 -10.48 -12.67
C ALA A 48 -2.05 -10.16 -11.18
N VAL A 49 -2.25 -8.89 -10.78
CA VAL A 49 -2.24 -8.49 -9.36
C VAL A 49 -3.37 -9.16 -8.59
N MET A 50 -4.60 -9.14 -9.12
CA MET A 50 -5.75 -9.80 -8.51
C MET A 50 -5.53 -11.31 -8.35
N ALA A 51 -5.00 -11.98 -9.38
CA ALA A 51 -4.67 -13.40 -9.33
C ALA A 51 -3.59 -13.70 -8.29
N LEU A 52 -2.55 -12.87 -8.19
CA LEU A 52 -1.52 -13.00 -7.16
C LEU A 52 -2.10 -12.81 -5.76
N LYS A 53 -3.02 -11.86 -5.55
CA LYS A 53 -3.69 -11.66 -4.26
C LYS A 53 -4.54 -12.86 -3.86
N LEU A 54 -5.25 -13.46 -4.82
CA LEU A 54 -6.01 -14.68 -4.60
C LEU A 54 -5.08 -15.86 -4.25
N PHE A 55 -3.95 -16.00 -4.94
CA PHE A 55 -2.95 -17.03 -4.66
C PHE A 55 -2.36 -16.88 -3.25
N ILE A 56 -2.03 -15.66 -2.82
CA ILE A 56 -1.61 -15.39 -1.44
C ILE A 56 -2.72 -15.78 -0.46
N GLY A 57 -3.98 -15.42 -0.77
CA GLY A 57 -5.15 -15.82 0.01
C GLY A 57 -5.28 -17.33 0.17
N LEU A 58 -5.04 -18.12 -0.88
CA LEU A 58 -5.08 -19.59 -0.82
C LEU A 58 -4.04 -20.15 0.17
N GLY A 59 -2.81 -19.62 0.15
CA GLY A 59 -1.77 -20.00 1.10
C GLY A 59 -2.17 -19.67 2.55
N LEU A 60 -2.76 -18.50 2.77
CA LEU A 60 -3.30 -18.11 4.08
C LEU A 60 -4.48 -18.99 4.51
N GLY A 61 -5.36 -19.39 3.57
CA GLY A 61 -6.47 -20.30 3.87
C GLY A 61 -6.00 -21.68 4.32
N ALA A 62 -4.95 -22.22 3.69
CA ALA A 62 -4.33 -23.46 4.14
C ALA A 62 -3.78 -23.33 5.57
N MET A 63 -3.18 -22.18 5.89
CA MET A 63 -2.68 -21.87 7.23
C MET A 63 -3.80 -21.82 8.27
N VAL A 64 -4.92 -21.15 7.97
CA VAL A 64 -6.12 -21.10 8.83
C VAL A 64 -6.67 -22.49 9.14
N PHE A 65 -6.71 -23.37 8.14
CA PHE A 65 -7.19 -24.74 8.31
C PHE A 65 -6.34 -25.56 9.29
N ILE A 66 -5.04 -25.27 9.37
CA ILE A 66 -4.10 -25.97 10.26
C ILE A 66 -4.20 -25.42 11.71
N VAL A 67 -4.24 -24.10 11.89
CA VAL A 67 -4.27 -23.46 13.22
C VAL A 67 -5.56 -23.75 13.98
N ARG A 68 -6.71 -23.76 13.27
CA ARG A 68 -8.08 -23.98 13.79
C ARG A 68 -8.57 -22.99 14.85
N GLU A 69 -7.70 -22.34 15.60
CA GLU A 69 -8.08 -21.32 16.57
C GLU A 69 -8.49 -20.00 15.87
N PRO A 70 -9.75 -19.54 16.01
CA PRO A 70 -10.30 -18.44 15.21
C PRO A 70 -9.56 -17.11 15.36
N PHE A 71 -9.11 -16.75 16.57
CA PHE A 71 -8.47 -15.46 16.82
C PHE A 71 -7.06 -15.41 16.21
N THR A 72 -6.22 -16.40 16.50
CA THR A 72 -4.85 -16.52 15.98
C THR A 72 -4.86 -16.59 14.46
N ALA A 73 -5.78 -17.38 13.90
CA ALA A 73 -5.98 -17.46 12.45
C ALA A 73 -6.34 -16.10 11.84
N ALA A 74 -7.35 -15.41 12.38
CA ALA A 74 -7.78 -14.10 11.89
C ALA A 74 -6.69 -13.04 12.06
N PHE A 75 -5.99 -13.03 13.19
CA PHE A 75 -4.89 -12.10 13.47
C PHE A 75 -3.76 -12.24 12.45
N LEU A 76 -3.33 -13.46 12.13
CA LEU A 76 -2.26 -13.71 11.17
C LEU A 76 -2.68 -13.35 9.75
N VAL A 77 -3.92 -13.66 9.37
CA VAL A 77 -4.47 -13.28 8.06
C VAL A 77 -4.55 -11.76 7.93
N PHE A 78 -5.16 -11.06 8.89
CA PHE A 78 -5.31 -9.61 8.82
C PHE A 78 -3.98 -8.87 8.94
N SER A 79 -3.02 -9.38 9.71
CA SER A 79 -1.66 -8.83 9.77
C SER A 79 -0.96 -8.93 8.43
N THR A 80 -0.99 -10.12 7.83
CA THR A 80 -0.40 -10.36 6.50
C THR A 80 -1.10 -9.53 5.44
N MET A 81 -2.44 -9.50 5.44
CA MET A 81 -3.23 -8.69 4.52
C MET A 81 -2.84 -7.22 4.60
N THR A 82 -2.73 -6.66 5.81
CA THR A 82 -2.39 -5.24 6.02
C THR A 82 -1.02 -4.91 5.44
N VAL A 83 -0.02 -5.77 5.66
CA VAL A 83 1.34 -5.56 5.12
C VAL A 83 1.34 -5.66 3.59
N PHE A 84 0.68 -6.66 3.00
CA PHE A 84 0.65 -6.83 1.54
C PHE A 84 -0.15 -5.73 0.83
N LEU A 85 -1.24 -5.25 1.44
CA LEU A 85 -1.98 -4.11 0.91
C LEU A 85 -1.15 -2.84 1.05
N ALA A 86 -0.41 -2.65 2.14
CA ALA A 86 0.45 -1.49 2.35
C ALA A 86 1.54 -1.39 1.28
N ILE A 87 2.20 -2.50 0.95
CA ILE A 87 3.16 -2.57 -0.17
C ILE A 87 2.47 -2.18 -1.50
N THR A 88 1.32 -2.78 -1.81
CA THR A 88 0.61 -2.50 -3.07
C THR A 88 0.19 -1.04 -3.19
N VAL A 89 -0.38 -0.48 -2.12
CA VAL A 89 -0.75 0.93 -2.02
C VAL A 89 0.47 1.81 -2.24
N LEU A 90 1.60 1.56 -1.57
CA LEU A 90 2.82 2.36 -1.77
C LEU A 90 3.32 2.33 -3.22
N LEU A 91 3.29 1.16 -3.86
CA LEU A 91 3.72 0.99 -5.25
C LEU A 91 2.80 1.70 -6.25
N GLU A 92 1.48 1.60 -6.07
CA GLU A 92 0.52 2.25 -6.97
C GLU A 92 0.40 3.73 -6.73
N PHE A 93 0.43 4.20 -5.49
CA PHE A 93 0.39 5.64 -5.19
C PHE A 93 1.58 6.38 -5.79
N SER A 94 2.77 5.78 -5.73
CA SER A 94 3.96 6.34 -6.37
C SER A 94 3.78 6.51 -7.87
N ASN A 95 2.97 5.68 -8.52
CA ASN A 95 2.75 5.69 -9.96
C ASN A 95 1.50 6.49 -10.40
N LEU A 96 0.48 6.61 -9.53
CA LEU A 96 -0.88 7.06 -9.85
C LEU A 96 -1.20 8.48 -9.32
N ILE A 97 -0.37 9.04 -8.43
CA ILE A 97 -0.55 10.43 -7.92
C ILE A 97 0.58 11.36 -8.35
N LEU A 98 1.77 10.81 -8.55
CA LEU A 98 3.01 11.56 -8.67
C LEU A 98 3.56 11.60 -10.09
N ARG A 99 2.76 11.36 -11.14
CA ARG A 99 3.15 11.79 -12.49
C ARG A 99 3.06 13.31 -12.56
N PRO A 100 4.18 14.04 -12.66
CA PRO A 100 4.17 15.50 -12.80
C PRO A 100 3.36 15.93 -14.02
N ASP A 101 3.32 15.07 -15.04
CA ASP A 101 2.70 15.31 -16.34
C ASP A 101 1.16 15.31 -16.30
N GLU A 102 0.53 14.57 -15.38
CA GLU A 102 -0.94 14.47 -15.32
C GLU A 102 -1.59 15.66 -14.63
N HIS A 103 -0.88 16.34 -13.73
CA HIS A 103 -1.42 17.54 -13.07
C HIS A 103 -1.59 18.70 -14.06
N LEU A 104 -0.66 18.85 -15.00
CA LEU A 104 -0.73 19.87 -16.06
C LEU A 104 -1.92 19.67 -17.00
N ILE A 105 -2.34 18.42 -17.21
CA ILE A 105 -3.49 18.08 -18.06
C ILE A 105 -4.81 18.22 -17.29
N ILE A 106 -4.85 17.80 -16.00
CA ILE A 106 -6.06 17.83 -15.19
C ILE A 106 -6.38 19.26 -14.68
N ALA A 107 -5.38 20.11 -14.46
CA ALA A 107 -5.56 21.52 -14.11
C ALA A 107 -6.32 22.31 -15.19
N ALA A 108 -6.31 21.83 -16.44
CA ALA A 108 -7.06 22.42 -17.55
C ALA A 108 -8.55 22.02 -17.59
N LEU A 109 -8.99 21.03 -16.78
CA LEU A 109 -10.40 20.63 -16.71
C LEU A 109 -11.13 21.37 -15.58
N PRO A 110 -12.38 21.86 -15.82
CA PRO A 110 -13.18 22.55 -14.80
C PRO A 110 -13.83 21.57 -13.83
N VAL A 111 -13.00 20.78 -13.13
CA VAL A 111 -13.45 19.83 -12.09
C VAL A 111 -13.13 20.42 -10.72
N GLY A 112 -14.15 20.61 -9.89
CA GLY A 112 -13.94 21.10 -8.53
C GLY A 112 -13.01 20.17 -7.76
N SER A 113 -12.03 20.73 -7.05
CA SER A 113 -10.99 19.98 -6.34
C SER A 113 -11.55 18.97 -5.34
N LYS A 114 -12.72 19.27 -4.74
CA LYS A 114 -13.48 18.35 -3.87
C LYS A 114 -13.98 17.10 -4.61
N THR A 115 -14.45 17.24 -5.85
CA THR A 115 -14.98 16.14 -6.67
C THR A 115 -13.86 15.23 -7.17
N PHE A 116 -12.75 15.81 -7.65
CA PHE A 116 -11.57 15.04 -8.07
C PHE A 116 -10.98 14.24 -6.91
N PHE A 117 -10.88 14.87 -5.75
CA PHE A 117 -10.37 14.23 -4.54
C PHE A 117 -11.28 13.10 -4.06
N ALA A 118 -12.60 13.33 -3.99
CA ALA A 118 -13.57 12.30 -3.65
C ALA A 118 -13.52 11.12 -4.63
N ALA A 119 -13.35 11.38 -5.92
CA ALA A 119 -13.18 10.33 -6.94
C ALA A 119 -11.94 9.48 -6.64
N LYS A 120 -10.81 10.11 -6.33
CA LYS A 120 -9.55 9.41 -6.05
C LYS A 120 -9.59 8.62 -4.74
N MET A 121 -10.22 9.17 -3.70
CA MET A 121 -10.46 8.49 -2.43
C MET A 121 -11.33 7.25 -2.62
N ILE A 122 -12.46 7.39 -3.31
CA ILE A 122 -13.37 6.28 -3.58
C ILE A 122 -12.68 5.23 -4.43
N HIS A 123 -11.93 5.65 -5.45
CA HIS A 123 -11.14 4.75 -6.28
C HIS A 123 -10.15 3.95 -5.45
N LEU A 124 -9.37 4.61 -4.59
CA LEU A 124 -8.44 3.95 -3.69
C LEU A 124 -9.15 2.96 -2.78
N LEU A 125 -10.17 3.42 -2.06
CA LEU A 125 -10.85 2.61 -1.06
C LEU A 125 -11.51 1.40 -1.73
N ALA A 126 -12.11 1.57 -2.91
CA ALA A 126 -12.63 0.47 -3.71
C ALA A 126 -11.52 -0.50 -4.10
N TYR A 127 -10.39 0.01 -4.58
CA TYR A 127 -9.25 -0.80 -4.99
C TYR A 127 -8.69 -1.65 -3.85
N VAL A 128 -8.40 -1.02 -2.70
CA VAL A 128 -7.87 -1.71 -1.51
C VAL A 128 -8.87 -2.73 -0.96
N ASN A 129 -10.18 -2.43 -1.00
CA ASN A 129 -11.21 -3.38 -0.57
C ASN A 129 -11.37 -4.56 -1.54
N VAL A 130 -11.25 -4.35 -2.85
CA VAL A 130 -11.26 -5.44 -3.84
C VAL A 130 -10.05 -6.36 -3.61
N LEU A 131 -8.85 -5.80 -3.44
CA LEU A 131 -7.67 -6.62 -3.18
C LEU A 131 -7.72 -7.30 -1.80
N GLY A 132 -8.19 -6.60 -0.77
CA GLY A 132 -8.32 -7.13 0.59
C GLY A 132 -9.34 -8.27 0.66
N SER A 133 -10.48 -8.12 -0.01
CA SER A 133 -11.49 -9.18 -0.11
C SER A 133 -10.97 -10.41 -0.87
N LEU A 134 -10.18 -10.24 -1.94
CA LEU A 134 -9.53 -11.36 -2.64
C LEU A 134 -8.56 -12.14 -1.75
N ILE A 135 -7.78 -11.45 -0.90
CA ILE A 135 -6.90 -12.10 0.08
C ILE A 135 -7.73 -12.82 1.16
N CYS A 136 -8.81 -12.20 1.64
CA CYS A 136 -9.62 -12.73 2.74
C CYS A 136 -10.60 -13.84 2.32
N LEU A 137 -10.94 -13.97 1.04
CA LEU A 137 -11.96 -14.91 0.57
C LEU A 137 -11.57 -16.38 0.86
N PRO A 138 -10.37 -16.88 0.51
CA PRO A 138 -10.01 -18.26 0.87
C PRO A 138 -9.87 -18.51 2.38
N PRO A 139 -9.25 -17.62 3.19
CA PRO A 139 -9.27 -17.70 4.65
C PRO A 139 -10.67 -17.71 5.27
N ALA A 140 -11.61 -16.93 4.73
CA ALA A 140 -12.99 -16.91 5.20
C ALA A 140 -13.68 -18.26 4.98
N ILE A 141 -13.55 -18.85 3.79
CA ILE A 141 -14.11 -20.17 3.47
C ILE A 141 -13.51 -21.24 4.38
N THR A 142 -12.18 -21.26 4.48
CA THR A 142 -11.48 -22.27 5.30
C THR A 142 -11.80 -22.12 6.79
N SER A 143 -11.94 -20.90 7.31
CA SER A 143 -12.36 -20.66 8.70
C SER A 143 -13.76 -21.18 9.01
N ALA A 144 -14.71 -21.01 8.07
CA ALA A 144 -16.08 -21.49 8.23
C ALA A 144 -16.16 -23.02 8.18
N VAL A 145 -15.39 -23.65 7.30
CA VAL A 145 -15.31 -25.11 7.17
C VAL A 145 -14.60 -25.73 8.38
N ALA A 146 -13.46 -25.17 8.81
CA ALA A 146 -12.67 -25.71 9.91
C ALA A 146 -13.43 -25.67 11.26
N ASN A 147 -14.16 -24.60 11.52
CA ASN A 147 -14.91 -24.39 12.76
C ASN A 147 -16.36 -24.88 12.71
N ARG A 148 -16.81 -25.42 11.56
CA ARG A 148 -18.20 -25.86 11.30
C ARG A 148 -19.25 -24.78 11.60
N ASN A 149 -18.88 -23.51 11.49
CA ASN A 149 -19.76 -22.36 11.77
C ASN A 149 -19.92 -21.53 10.49
N PRO A 150 -21.08 -21.59 9.81
CA PRO A 150 -21.31 -20.86 8.56
C PRO A 150 -21.32 -19.33 8.77
N LEU A 151 -21.56 -18.85 10.00
CA LEU A 151 -21.59 -17.43 10.33
C LEU A 151 -20.20 -16.77 10.26
N LEU A 152 -19.13 -17.58 10.35
CA LEU A 152 -17.75 -17.09 10.24
C LEU A 152 -17.41 -16.63 8.83
N LEU A 153 -18.05 -17.17 7.78
CA LEU A 153 -17.78 -16.73 6.40
C LEU A 153 -18.12 -15.24 6.18
N PRO A 154 -19.37 -14.78 6.41
CA PRO A 154 -19.69 -13.37 6.29
C PRO A 154 -18.97 -12.53 7.36
N GLY A 155 -18.80 -13.06 8.57
CA GLY A 155 -18.10 -12.39 9.66
C GLY A 155 -16.65 -12.03 9.33
N PHE A 156 -15.91 -13.00 8.81
CA PHE A 156 -14.50 -12.83 8.42
C PHE A 156 -14.36 -11.85 7.27
N LEU A 157 -15.24 -11.91 6.27
CA LEU A 157 -15.23 -10.97 5.14
C LEU A 157 -15.55 -9.55 5.59
N ILE A 158 -16.55 -9.35 6.46
CA ILE A 158 -16.88 -8.03 7.01
C ILE A 158 -15.70 -7.48 7.81
N ALA A 159 -15.12 -8.28 8.70
CA ALA A 159 -13.95 -7.88 9.47
C ALA A 159 -12.75 -7.53 8.57
N GLY A 160 -12.53 -8.32 7.50
CA GLY A 160 -11.48 -8.05 6.51
C GLY A 160 -11.69 -6.76 5.72
N VAL A 161 -12.93 -6.47 5.28
CA VAL A 161 -13.29 -5.21 4.61
C VAL A 161 -13.13 -4.01 5.54
N LEU A 162 -13.52 -4.15 6.81
CA LEU A 162 -13.31 -3.11 7.82
C LEU A 162 -11.82 -2.84 8.05
N ALA A 163 -11.01 -3.90 8.17
CA ALA A 163 -9.56 -3.80 8.31
C ALA A 163 -8.91 -3.12 7.10
N ALA A 164 -9.29 -3.53 5.88
CA ALA A 164 -8.80 -2.94 4.62
C ALA A 164 -9.18 -1.47 4.50
N THR A 165 -10.40 -1.10 4.90
CA THR A 165 -10.87 0.29 4.90
C THR A 165 -10.12 1.15 5.92
N ALA A 166 -9.96 0.64 7.16
CA ALA A 166 -9.21 1.34 8.20
C ALA A 166 -7.76 1.61 7.76
N MET A 167 -7.13 0.60 7.15
CA MET A 167 -5.79 0.72 6.59
C MET A 167 -5.74 1.74 5.45
N GLY A 168 -6.65 1.64 4.46
CA GLY A 168 -6.70 2.56 3.32
C GLY A 168 -6.84 4.02 3.76
N LEU A 169 -7.74 4.30 4.70
CA LEU A 169 -7.89 5.65 5.26
C LEU A 169 -6.66 6.10 6.06
N SER A 170 -6.01 5.20 6.79
CA SER A 170 -4.78 5.50 7.52
C SER A 170 -3.64 5.89 6.57
N PHE A 171 -3.52 5.20 5.42
CA PHE A 171 -2.55 5.54 4.38
C PHE A 171 -2.80 6.91 3.76
N VAL A 172 -4.06 7.25 3.54
CA VAL A 172 -4.45 8.58 3.06
C VAL A 172 -4.04 9.67 4.05
N LEU A 173 -4.30 9.46 5.34
CA LEU A 173 -3.91 10.40 6.39
C LEU A 173 -2.40 10.53 6.51
N LEU A 174 -1.68 9.40 6.44
CA LEU A 174 -0.22 9.37 6.43
C LEU A 174 0.32 10.16 5.25
N TYR A 175 -0.25 9.98 4.06
CA TYR A 175 0.14 10.72 2.87
C TYR A 175 -0.11 12.23 3.01
N ALA A 176 -1.29 12.63 3.50
CA ALA A 176 -1.60 14.04 3.76
C ALA A 176 -0.61 14.64 4.77
N LEU A 177 -0.30 13.92 5.85
CA LEU A 177 0.71 14.36 6.82
C LEU A 177 2.10 14.52 6.19
N LEU A 178 2.47 13.59 5.31
CA LEU A 178 3.78 13.57 4.66
C LEU A 178 3.96 14.74 3.68
N LEU A 179 2.87 15.19 3.03
CA LEU A 179 2.89 16.38 2.17
C LEU A 179 3.24 17.66 2.93
N ARG A 180 2.90 17.76 4.24
CA ARG A 180 3.29 18.91 5.07
C ARG A 180 4.78 18.98 5.37
N ILE A 181 5.44 17.83 5.39
CA ILE A 181 6.81 17.69 5.89
C ILE A 181 7.81 17.56 4.73
N VAL A 182 7.37 16.99 3.61
CA VAL A 182 8.24 16.55 2.51
C VAL A 182 7.84 17.25 1.21
N ASP A 183 8.81 17.91 0.57
CA ASP A 183 8.65 18.48 -0.76
C ASP A 183 8.12 17.44 -1.76
N ARG A 184 7.27 17.86 -2.70
CA ARG A 184 6.63 16.96 -3.68
C ARG A 184 7.64 16.12 -4.48
N GLU A 185 8.81 16.67 -4.77
CA GLU A 185 9.92 15.96 -5.44
C GLU A 185 10.56 14.86 -4.58
N ALA A 186 10.54 15.01 -3.26
CA ALA A 186 11.09 14.05 -2.31
C ALA A 186 10.06 12.97 -1.93
N MET A 187 8.76 13.21 -2.16
CA MET A 187 7.68 12.27 -1.85
C MET A 187 7.90 10.88 -2.47
N GLN A 188 8.26 10.83 -3.76
CA GLN A 188 8.56 9.56 -4.43
C GLN A 188 9.74 8.81 -3.77
N ARG A 189 10.74 9.54 -3.27
CA ARG A 189 11.87 8.94 -2.53
C ARG A 189 11.40 8.34 -1.21
N VAL A 190 10.62 9.07 -0.44
CA VAL A 190 10.14 8.61 0.87
C VAL A 190 9.22 7.40 0.73
N LEU A 191 8.29 7.43 -0.22
CA LEU A 191 7.41 6.27 -0.50
C LEU A 191 8.22 5.05 -0.96
N GLY A 192 9.25 5.25 -1.79
CA GLY A 192 10.17 4.18 -2.20
C GLY A 192 10.94 3.56 -1.03
N TYR A 193 11.47 4.38 -0.12
CA TYR A 193 12.15 3.89 1.09
C TYR A 193 11.20 3.21 2.07
N ALA A 194 9.97 3.73 2.24
CA ALA A 194 8.95 3.09 3.05
C ALA A 194 8.57 1.71 2.49
N ASN A 195 8.43 1.60 1.16
CA ASN A 195 8.18 0.33 0.48
C ASN A 195 9.33 -0.66 0.65
N LEU A 196 10.58 -0.18 0.54
CA LEU A 196 11.77 -0.99 0.80
C LEU A 196 11.78 -1.52 2.24
N ALA A 197 11.55 -0.64 3.22
CA ALA A 197 11.52 -1.02 4.63
C ALA A 197 10.41 -2.06 4.91
N LEU A 198 9.23 -1.87 4.33
CA LEU A 198 8.11 -2.80 4.50
C LEU A 198 8.37 -4.15 3.82
N THR A 199 8.98 -4.16 2.64
CA THR A 199 9.42 -5.39 1.96
C THR A 199 10.48 -6.12 2.77
N LEU A 200 11.43 -5.40 3.37
CA LEU A 200 12.43 -5.97 4.27
C LEU A 200 11.77 -6.64 5.48
N VAL A 201 10.77 -6.01 6.09
CA VAL A 201 9.99 -6.60 7.20
C VAL A 201 9.31 -7.91 6.77
N VAL A 202 8.77 -7.99 5.56
CA VAL A 202 8.19 -9.23 5.03
C VAL A 202 9.25 -10.32 4.90
N TYR A 203 10.42 -10.00 4.34
CA TYR A 203 11.51 -10.97 4.21
C TYR A 203 12.01 -11.43 5.57
N LEU A 204 12.26 -10.50 6.50
CA LEU A 204 12.67 -10.84 7.86
C LEU A 204 11.61 -11.70 8.56
N GLY A 205 10.34 -11.35 8.41
CA GLY A 205 9.22 -12.11 8.96
C GLY A 205 9.15 -13.54 8.42
N TYR A 206 9.44 -13.75 7.14
CA TYR A 206 9.50 -15.08 6.54
C TYR A 206 10.58 -15.98 7.18
N PHE A 207 11.73 -15.43 7.57
CA PHE A 207 12.81 -16.19 8.21
C PHE A 207 12.63 -16.31 9.73
N VAL A 208 12.19 -15.23 10.39
CA VAL A 208 12.03 -15.18 11.85
C VAL A 208 10.81 -15.98 12.31
N ALA A 209 9.72 -16.01 11.53
CA ALA A 209 8.50 -16.71 11.94
C ALA A 209 8.72 -18.22 12.19
N PRO A 210 9.39 -19.00 11.31
CA PRO A 210 9.73 -20.39 11.60
C PRO A 210 10.66 -20.54 12.82
N MET A 211 11.60 -19.61 13.01
CA MET A 211 12.54 -19.63 14.13
C MET A 211 11.84 -19.39 15.47
N MET A 212 10.90 -18.45 15.53
CA MET A 212 10.10 -18.18 16.73
C MET A 212 9.14 -19.30 17.07
N LEU A 213 8.67 -20.03 16.05
CA LEU A 213 7.87 -21.24 16.25
C LEU A 213 8.71 -22.42 16.73
N GLY A 214 10.04 -22.34 16.83
CA GLY A 214 10.88 -23.36 17.48
C GLY A 214 10.71 -24.80 16.95
N GLY A 215 10.20 -24.97 15.73
CA GLY A 215 9.85 -26.28 15.17
C GLY A 215 8.53 -26.89 15.68
N TYR A 216 7.71 -26.15 16.43
CA TYR A 216 6.35 -26.57 16.77
C TYR A 216 5.55 -26.81 15.48
N PRO A 217 4.82 -27.94 15.38
CA PRO A 217 3.94 -28.14 14.24
C PRO A 217 2.90 -27.02 14.23
N LEU A 218 2.57 -26.50 13.04
CA LEU A 218 1.60 -25.41 12.85
C LEU A 218 0.23 -25.71 13.51
N SER A 219 -0.09 -26.99 13.73
CA SER A 219 -1.30 -27.46 14.42
C SER A 219 -1.28 -27.28 15.95
N ALA A 220 -0.11 -27.00 16.53
CA ALA A 220 0.10 -26.79 17.96
C ALA A 220 0.50 -25.34 18.28
N ILE A 221 0.24 -24.39 17.38
CA ILE A 221 0.46 -22.96 17.66
C ILE A 221 -0.37 -22.61 18.91
N PRO A 222 0.27 -22.14 20.00
CA PRO A 222 -0.45 -21.80 21.21
C PRO A 222 -1.42 -20.64 20.96
N ARG A 223 -2.52 -20.63 21.71
CA ARG A 223 -3.50 -19.54 21.66
C ARG A 223 -2.77 -18.21 21.91
N LEU A 224 -2.74 -17.36 20.89
CA LEU A 224 -2.17 -16.03 21.00
C LEU A 224 -3.06 -15.15 21.88
N SER A 225 -2.89 -15.25 23.21
CA SER A 225 -3.53 -14.39 24.21
C SER A 225 -2.62 -13.40 24.97
N PRO A 226 -1.39 -13.04 24.53
CA PRO A 226 -0.68 -11.94 25.16
C PRO A 226 -1.41 -10.59 24.98
N GLY A 227 -1.52 -9.81 26.05
CA GLY A 227 -2.13 -8.47 26.00
C GLY A 227 -1.45 -7.50 25.03
N TRP A 228 -0.17 -7.70 24.71
CA TRP A 228 0.58 -6.89 23.74
C TRP A 228 0.09 -7.05 22.29
N ILE A 229 -0.61 -8.15 21.97
CA ILE A 229 -1.14 -8.38 20.61
C ILE A 229 -2.20 -7.33 20.26
N TYR A 230 -2.97 -6.86 21.24
CA TYR A 230 -3.93 -5.78 21.04
C TYR A 230 -3.30 -4.40 20.81
N LEU A 231 -1.97 -4.26 20.87
CA LEU A 231 -1.28 -3.05 20.38
C LEU A 231 -1.25 -3.01 18.84
N ALA A 232 -1.32 -4.17 18.19
CA ALA A 232 -1.32 -4.27 16.74
C ALA A 232 -2.74 -4.06 16.19
N PRO A 233 -2.96 -3.12 15.25
CA PRO A 233 -4.28 -2.86 14.66
C PRO A 233 -5.02 -4.10 14.10
N PRO A 234 -4.34 -5.09 13.48
CA PRO A 234 -5.01 -6.31 13.02
C PRO A 234 -5.74 -7.09 14.12
N ALA A 235 -5.29 -7.01 15.37
CA ALA A 235 -5.89 -7.72 16.50
C ALA A 235 -7.30 -7.20 16.83
N TRP A 236 -7.56 -5.91 16.62
CA TRP A 236 -8.88 -5.33 16.85
C TRP A 236 -9.93 -5.90 15.90
N PHE A 237 -9.53 -6.20 14.66
CA PHE A 237 -10.40 -6.84 13.67
C PHE A 237 -10.49 -8.35 13.88
N ALA A 238 -9.42 -9.00 14.35
CA ALA A 238 -9.43 -10.42 14.71
C ALA A 238 -10.38 -10.71 15.87
N ALA A 239 -10.51 -9.78 16.83
CA ALA A 239 -11.46 -9.88 17.94
C ALA A 239 -12.92 -10.00 17.45
N VAL A 240 -13.29 -9.33 16.35
CA VAL A 240 -14.62 -9.45 15.75
C VAL A 240 -14.90 -10.88 15.30
N VAL A 241 -13.93 -11.55 14.68
CA VAL A 241 -14.05 -12.95 14.25
C VAL A 241 -14.18 -13.89 15.44
N LYS A 242 -13.43 -13.63 16.51
CA LYS A 242 -13.50 -14.40 17.76
C LYS A 242 -14.87 -14.32 18.44
N LEU A 243 -15.47 -13.11 18.50
CA LEU A 243 -16.82 -12.91 19.02
C LEU A 243 -17.86 -13.71 18.22
N LEU A 244 -17.72 -13.75 16.89
CA LEU A 244 -18.62 -14.51 16.01
C LEU A 244 -18.40 -16.02 16.09
N ALA A 245 -17.23 -16.47 16.54
CA ALA A 245 -16.94 -17.87 16.82
C ALA A 245 -17.60 -18.37 18.13
N GLY A 246 -18.19 -17.48 18.93
CA GLY A 246 -18.86 -17.81 20.19
C GLY A 246 -17.97 -17.67 21.43
N GLU A 247 -16.72 -17.23 21.27
CA GLU A 247 -15.80 -16.98 22.38
C GLU A 247 -15.75 -15.48 22.71
N ALA A 248 -16.57 -15.04 23.68
CA ALA A 248 -16.65 -13.64 24.08
C ALA A 248 -15.94 -13.39 25.41
N ALA A 249 -14.72 -12.83 25.36
CA ALA A 249 -14.10 -12.22 26.54
C ALA A 249 -14.37 -10.70 26.56
N PRO A 250 -14.41 -10.05 27.73
CA PRO A 250 -14.62 -8.59 27.84
C PRO A 250 -13.60 -7.77 27.04
N VAL A 251 -12.35 -8.26 26.96
CA VAL A 251 -11.27 -7.62 26.18
C VAL A 251 -11.57 -7.62 24.69
N ASP A 252 -12.18 -8.69 24.16
CA ASP A 252 -12.51 -8.81 22.73
C ASP A 252 -13.66 -7.90 22.32
N ILE A 253 -14.63 -7.70 23.22
CA ILE A 253 -15.72 -6.74 23.04
C ILE A 253 -15.15 -5.32 23.00
N GLY A 254 -14.26 -4.97 23.95
CA GLY A 254 -13.59 -3.68 23.98
C GLY A 254 -12.75 -3.41 22.72
N ALA A 255 -11.98 -4.40 22.27
CA ALA A 255 -11.16 -4.31 21.06
C ALA A 255 -12.02 -4.13 19.79
N SER A 256 -13.14 -4.85 19.69
CA SER A 256 -14.06 -4.74 18.55
C SER A 256 -14.76 -3.38 18.49
N LEU A 257 -15.18 -2.85 19.65
CA LEU A 257 -15.74 -1.50 19.73
C LEU A 257 -14.69 -0.44 19.37
N PHE A 258 -13.45 -0.63 19.84
CA PHE A 258 -12.33 0.25 19.50
C PHE A 258 -12.05 0.27 17.99
N ALA A 259 -12.11 -0.88 17.30
CA ALA A 259 -11.97 -0.95 15.85
C ALA A 259 -13.00 -0.07 15.11
N LEU A 260 -14.27 -0.11 15.54
CA LEU A 260 -15.35 0.67 14.95
C LEU A 260 -15.16 2.18 15.20
N VAL A 261 -14.82 2.55 16.44
CA VAL A 261 -14.55 3.94 16.81
C VAL A 261 -13.35 4.48 16.03
N LEU A 262 -12.28 3.69 15.89
CA LEU A 262 -11.10 4.05 15.13
C LEU A 262 -11.46 4.36 13.67
N ILE A 263 -12.25 3.51 13.00
CA ILE A 263 -12.70 3.74 11.63
C ILE A 263 -13.47 5.06 11.54
N ALA A 264 -14.39 5.32 12.45
CA ALA A 264 -15.17 6.56 12.45
C ALA A 264 -14.28 7.80 12.66
N VAL A 265 -13.33 7.73 13.58
CA VAL A 265 -12.38 8.82 13.86
C VAL A 265 -11.46 9.07 12.66
N VAL A 266 -10.89 8.01 12.08
CA VAL A 266 -10.00 8.08 10.92
C VAL A 266 -10.74 8.59 9.70
N PHE A 267 -11.98 8.15 9.47
CA PHE A 267 -12.83 8.66 8.39
C PHE A 267 -13.14 10.16 8.56
N ARG A 268 -13.50 10.60 9.77
CA ARG A 268 -13.74 12.02 10.07
C ARG A 268 -12.47 12.86 9.92
N ALA A 269 -11.33 12.35 10.36
CA ALA A 269 -10.03 12.99 10.22
C ALA A 269 -9.65 13.12 8.73
N ALA A 270 -9.87 12.06 7.94
CA ALA A 270 -9.59 12.07 6.51
C ALA A 270 -10.45 13.13 5.79
N MET A 271 -11.73 13.24 6.14
CA MET A 271 -12.60 14.25 5.53
C MET A 271 -12.24 15.69 5.93
N SER A 272 -11.82 15.94 7.17
CA SER A 272 -11.55 17.29 7.69
C SER A 272 -10.17 17.85 7.34
N LYS A 273 -9.10 17.05 7.46
CA LYS A 273 -7.75 17.51 7.13
C LYS A 273 -7.55 17.66 5.62
N LEU A 274 -8.13 16.76 4.82
CA LEU A 274 -7.91 16.76 3.39
C LEU A 274 -8.74 17.83 2.65
N SER A 275 -9.83 18.35 3.24
CA SER A 275 -10.53 19.50 2.63
C SER A 275 -9.77 20.82 2.75
N LEU A 276 -8.96 20.99 3.80
CA LEU A 276 -8.22 22.23 4.07
C LEU A 276 -6.92 22.28 3.27
N GLU A 277 -6.19 21.17 3.27
CA GLU A 277 -4.83 21.11 2.71
C GLU A 277 -4.80 21.04 1.17
N TYR A 278 -5.81 20.44 0.55
CA TYR A 278 -5.96 20.50 -0.90
C TYR A 278 -6.41 21.88 -1.39
N ALA A 279 -7.20 22.62 -0.60
CA ALA A 279 -7.54 24.00 -0.94
C ALA A 279 -6.30 24.91 -0.87
N GLU A 280 -5.46 24.70 0.15
CA GLU A 280 -4.22 25.45 0.37
C GLU A 280 -3.14 25.13 -0.68
N THR A 281 -2.95 23.85 -1.03
CA THR A 281 -2.02 23.43 -2.08
C THR A 281 -2.45 23.93 -3.47
N LEU A 282 -3.76 24.00 -3.73
CA LEU A 282 -4.29 24.53 -5.00
C LEU A 282 -4.08 26.05 -5.09
N SER A 283 -4.18 26.79 -3.98
CA SER A 283 -3.85 28.22 -3.95
C SER A 283 -2.35 28.49 -4.06
N ASP A 284 -1.50 27.61 -3.51
CA ASP A 284 -0.04 27.81 -3.51
C ASP A 284 0.62 27.39 -4.86
N THR A 285 -0.04 26.52 -5.64
CA THR A 285 0.46 26.07 -6.96
C THR A 285 0.20 27.11 -8.08
N ILE A 286 -0.75 28.03 -7.90
CA ILE A 286 -1.03 29.11 -8.87
C ILE A 286 -0.02 30.27 -8.75
N GLY A 287 0.80 30.31 -7.69
CA GLY A 287 1.70 31.43 -7.38
C GLY A 287 3.20 31.16 -7.44
N ARG A 288 3.65 29.94 -7.77
CA ARG A 288 5.08 29.61 -7.82
C ARG A 288 5.53 29.30 -9.25
N ASP A 289 6.01 30.35 -9.93
CA ASP A 289 7.05 30.18 -10.94
C ASP A 289 8.26 29.50 -10.26
N GLU A 290 8.63 28.31 -10.72
CA GLU A 290 9.85 27.64 -10.27
C GLU A 290 11.05 28.57 -10.53
N PRO A 291 11.78 29.05 -9.51
CA PRO A 291 13.06 29.67 -9.77
C PRO A 291 14.00 28.56 -10.25
N LEU A 292 14.36 28.60 -11.53
CA LEU A 292 15.44 27.83 -12.13
C LEU A 292 16.70 27.99 -11.28
N ARG A 293 16.88 27.07 -10.34
CA ARG A 293 17.96 27.12 -9.36
C ARG A 293 19.26 26.80 -10.09
N LYS A 294 20.02 27.83 -10.46
CA LYS A 294 21.41 27.73 -10.94
C LYS A 294 22.21 26.93 -9.90
N ARG A 295 22.40 25.64 -10.16
CA ARG A 295 23.10 24.71 -9.27
C ARG A 295 24.56 24.67 -9.64
N GLY A 296 25.41 25.19 -8.75
CA GLY A 296 26.86 25.18 -8.87
C GLY A 296 27.40 23.77 -9.06
N VAL A 297 28.20 23.60 -10.11
CA VAL A 297 28.99 22.41 -10.39
C VAL A 297 30.09 22.33 -9.34
N GLY A 298 29.84 21.59 -8.25
CA GLY A 298 30.82 21.34 -7.18
C GLY A 298 31.97 20.46 -7.69
N GLY A 299 32.99 21.09 -8.27
CA GLY A 299 34.21 20.48 -8.77
C GLY A 299 35.20 20.08 -7.69
N ARG A 300 34.83 19.14 -6.82
CA ARG A 300 35.74 18.61 -5.77
C ARG A 300 36.12 17.14 -5.93
N ASP A 301 35.35 16.35 -6.69
CA ASP A 301 35.61 14.92 -6.88
C ASP A 301 36.44 14.61 -8.14
N SER A 302 36.75 15.61 -8.98
CA SER A 302 37.48 15.43 -10.24
C SER A 302 38.99 15.23 -10.06
N ARG A 303 39.54 15.49 -8.87
CA ARG A 303 40.99 15.42 -8.58
C ARG A 303 41.47 14.05 -8.07
N LEU A 304 40.61 13.27 -7.43
CA LEU A 304 40.97 11.93 -6.97
C LEU A 304 40.82 10.88 -8.09
N LEU A 305 39.85 11.09 -8.98
CA LEU A 305 39.60 10.25 -10.16
C LEU A 305 40.50 10.59 -11.35
N SER A 306 41.41 11.57 -11.26
CA SER A 306 42.39 11.87 -12.34
C SER A 306 43.67 11.04 -12.23
N LEU A 307 43.85 10.29 -11.15
CA LEU A 307 45.06 9.52 -10.90
C LEU A 307 44.91 8.02 -11.15
N VAL A 308 43.68 7.50 -11.33
CA VAL A 308 43.43 6.05 -11.26
C VAL A 308 42.63 5.46 -12.44
N ALA A 309 41.96 6.25 -13.28
CA ALA A 309 41.01 5.72 -14.27
C ALA A 309 41.20 6.28 -15.70
N ALA A 310 41.13 5.39 -16.70
CA ALA A 310 41.08 5.72 -18.12
C ALA A 310 39.84 6.58 -18.46
N SER A 311 39.87 7.30 -19.58
CA SER A 311 38.81 8.24 -19.99
C SER A 311 37.44 7.58 -20.14
N GLU A 312 37.41 6.30 -20.48
CA GLU A 312 36.18 5.50 -20.67
C GLU A 312 35.56 5.09 -19.34
N ASP A 313 36.36 4.57 -18.40
CA ASP A 313 35.93 4.19 -17.06
C ASP A 313 35.36 5.38 -16.28
N ARG A 314 35.93 6.57 -16.50
CA ARG A 314 35.42 7.81 -15.91
C ARG A 314 34.02 8.15 -16.44
N ALA A 315 33.77 7.99 -17.73
CA ALA A 315 32.47 8.27 -18.32
C ALA A 315 31.41 7.29 -17.81
N VAL A 316 31.76 6.00 -17.74
CA VAL A 316 30.90 4.94 -17.19
C VAL A 316 30.61 5.19 -15.71
N TRP A 317 31.61 5.49 -14.89
CA TRP A 317 31.41 5.79 -13.47
C TRP A 317 30.58 7.05 -13.25
N MET A 318 30.79 8.09 -14.06
CA MET A 318 30.01 9.32 -14.00
C MET A 318 28.55 9.08 -14.42
N LEU A 319 28.30 8.22 -15.41
CA LEU A 319 26.97 7.77 -15.80
C LEU A 319 26.30 6.96 -14.68
N ILE A 320 26.96 5.94 -14.15
CA ILE A 320 26.43 5.12 -13.05
C ILE A 320 26.13 6.00 -11.84
N ARG A 321 27.03 6.91 -11.45
CA ARG A 321 26.79 7.83 -10.33
C ARG A 321 25.65 8.78 -10.60
N LYS A 322 25.50 9.28 -11.83
CA LYS A 322 24.36 10.13 -12.22
C LYS A 322 23.06 9.33 -12.21
N GLN A 323 23.05 8.10 -12.71
CA GLN A 323 21.93 7.17 -12.63
C GLN A 323 21.55 6.94 -11.15
N PHE A 324 22.53 6.59 -10.31
CA PHE A 324 22.41 6.49 -8.86
C PHE A 324 22.21 7.82 -8.13
N LYS A 325 22.09 8.96 -8.79
CA LYS A 325 21.79 10.23 -8.12
C LYS A 325 20.40 10.73 -8.53
N TYR A 326 20.10 10.64 -9.81
CA TYR A 326 18.94 11.25 -10.45
C TYR A 326 17.85 10.23 -10.82
N ASP A 327 18.20 8.98 -11.08
CA ASP A 327 17.21 7.94 -11.38
C ASP A 327 16.76 7.25 -10.10
N ASN A 328 15.63 7.74 -9.59
CA ASN A 328 15.04 7.20 -8.38
C ASN A 328 14.50 5.78 -8.58
N ARG A 329 14.07 5.43 -9.80
CA ARG A 329 13.55 4.11 -10.14
C ARG A 329 14.67 3.08 -10.14
N PHE A 330 15.83 3.44 -10.68
CA PHE A 330 17.04 2.62 -10.67
C PHE A 330 17.54 2.39 -9.24
N LYS A 331 17.61 3.45 -8.42
CA LYS A 331 17.92 3.34 -6.98
C LYS A 331 17.00 2.36 -6.28
N THR A 332 15.68 2.56 -6.40
CA THR A 332 14.72 1.70 -5.69
C THR A 332 14.78 0.27 -6.19
N SER A 333 15.03 0.04 -7.49
CA SER A 333 15.14 -1.31 -8.06
C SER A 333 16.36 -2.06 -7.51
N ILE A 334 17.56 -1.46 -7.59
CA ILE A 334 18.79 -2.08 -7.09
C ILE A 334 18.77 -2.22 -5.57
N LEU A 335 18.30 -1.18 -4.87
CA LEU A 335 18.23 -1.18 -3.42
C LEU A 335 17.21 -2.21 -2.91
N SER A 336 16.19 -2.58 -3.69
CA SER A 336 15.25 -3.66 -3.34
C SER A 336 15.86 -5.05 -3.52
N ILE A 337 16.87 -5.23 -4.38
CA ILE A 337 17.56 -6.52 -4.60
C ILE A 337 18.62 -6.78 -3.53
N LEU A 338 19.25 -5.72 -3.00
CA LEU A 338 20.31 -5.79 -1.98
C LEU A 338 19.94 -6.55 -0.69
N PRO A 339 18.73 -6.37 -0.11
CA PRO A 339 18.28 -7.17 1.03
C PRO A 339 18.27 -8.67 0.73
N LEU A 340 17.80 -9.05 -0.46
CA LEU A 340 17.71 -10.45 -0.87
C LEU A 340 19.12 -11.06 -0.95
N THR A 341 20.07 -10.35 -1.56
CA THR A 341 21.46 -10.84 -1.69
C THR A 341 22.17 -10.87 -0.35
N ALA A 342 21.98 -9.87 0.52
CA ALA A 342 22.56 -9.86 1.86
C ALA A 342 22.06 -11.04 2.71
N ILE A 343 20.76 -11.34 2.65
CA ILE A 343 20.17 -12.50 3.32
C ILE A 343 20.73 -13.81 2.75
N TYR A 344 20.86 -13.91 1.42
CA TYR A 344 21.38 -15.11 0.76
C TYR A 344 22.83 -15.38 1.14
N VAL A 345 23.66 -14.34 1.24
CA VAL A 345 25.05 -14.45 1.71
C VAL A 345 25.11 -14.84 3.17
N PHE A 346 24.24 -14.29 4.03
CA PHE A 346 24.19 -14.67 5.45
C PHE A 346 23.78 -16.14 5.65
N LEU A 347 22.94 -16.69 4.77
CA LEU A 347 22.49 -18.09 4.84
C LEU A 347 23.51 -19.08 4.26
N ALA A 348 24.43 -18.59 3.42
CA ALA A 348 25.50 -19.39 2.83
C ALA A 348 26.74 -19.55 3.74
N VAL A 349 26.80 -18.80 4.85
CA VAL A 349 27.86 -18.84 5.88
C VAL A 349 27.39 -19.67 7.06
#